data_AF-A0A8X6H2R4-F1
#
_entry.id   AF-A0A8X6H2R4-F1
#
_cell.length_a   1.000
_cell.length_b   1.000
_cell.length_c   1.000
_cell.angle_alpha   90.00
_cell.angle_beta   90.00
_cell.angle_gamma   90.00
#
_symmetry.space_group_name_H-M   'P 1'
#
loop_
_entity.id
_entity.type
_entity.pdbx_description
1 polymer ?
#
loop_
_entity_poly.entity_id
_entity_poly.type
_entity_poly.pdbx_seq_one_letter_code
_entity_poly.pdbx_strand_id
1 'polypeptide(L)'
;MSYNESESLFFKTRTETVFKISFWNAGGLTNDKFTELKTIVLNNDLDVMGIVECGAAADNEEYFNLTGFQKFVLKRSRQIASGIIVFFRLSLRAKLIASCQMTTDDKLEFVQMHI
;
A
#
# COMPACT_ATOMS: atom_id res chain seq x y z
N MET A 1 38.74 45.61 -5.35
CA MET A 1 38.26 44.66 -4.33
C MET A 1 36.94 44.10 -4.83
N SER A 2 36.92 42.77 -4.93
CA SER A 2 36.02 41.94 -5.70
C SER A 2 34.66 41.72 -5.05
N TYR A 3 33.61 41.72 -5.88
CA TYR A 3 32.31 41.12 -5.61
C TYR A 3 32.51 39.64 -5.20
N ASN A 4 31.95 39.23 -4.06
CA ASN A 4 31.81 37.81 -3.72
C ASN A 4 30.36 37.37 -3.97
N GLU A 5 30.05 37.10 -5.23
CA GLU A 5 29.01 36.14 -5.63
C GLU A 5 29.57 34.73 -5.39
N SER A 6 29.25 34.06 -4.28
CA SER A 6 29.43 32.59 -4.17
C SER A 6 28.98 31.94 -2.85
N GLU A 7 28.01 32.50 -2.12
CA GLU A 7 27.35 31.75 -1.03
C GLU A 7 25.84 31.60 -1.23
N SER A 8 25.37 31.72 -2.47
CA SER A 8 24.02 31.34 -2.88
C SER A 8 23.99 29.93 -3.49
N LEU A 9 24.56 28.92 -2.83
CA LEU A 9 24.46 27.54 -3.31
C LEU A 9 24.41 26.57 -2.15
N PHE A 10 23.41 25.68 -2.20
CA PHE A 10 23.20 24.49 -1.35
C PHE A 10 22.33 24.61 -0.11
N PHE A 11 21.26 25.42 -0.13
CA PHE A 11 20.00 24.88 0.37
C PHE A 11 19.50 23.87 -0.67
N LYS A 12 20.00 22.64 -0.58
CA LYS A 12 19.42 21.49 -1.25
C LYS A 12 18.03 21.32 -0.64
N THR A 13 17.04 21.96 -1.25
CA THR A 13 15.63 21.72 -0.96
C THR A 13 15.47 20.22 -0.99
N ARG A 14 15.21 19.62 0.19
CA ARG A 14 14.64 18.27 0.24
C ARG A 14 13.40 18.37 -0.62
N THR A 15 13.45 17.82 -1.84
CA THR A 15 12.24 17.47 -2.56
C THR A 15 11.53 16.48 -1.66
N GLU A 16 10.57 16.97 -0.88
CA GLU A 16 9.72 16.11 -0.06
C GLU A 16 9.10 15.09 -1.01
N THR A 17 9.46 13.82 -0.81
CA THR A 17 8.82 12.74 -1.54
C THR A 17 7.46 12.53 -0.88
N VAL A 18 6.41 13.04 -1.51
CA VAL A 18 5.04 12.89 -1.03
C VAL A 18 4.50 11.56 -1.55
N PHE A 19 4.16 10.66 -0.63
CA PHE A 19 3.49 9.40 -0.95
C PHE A 19 1.98 9.55 -0.82
N LYS A 20 1.24 9.09 -1.82
CA LYS A 20 -0.22 9.01 -1.80
C LYS A 20 -0.67 7.62 -1.36
N ILE A 21 -1.15 7.53 -0.13
CA ILE A 21 -1.50 6.25 0.51
C ILE A 21 -2.98 6.29 0.88
N SER A 22 -3.71 5.25 0.49
CA SER A 22 -5.11 5.06 0.88
C SER A 22 -5.35 3.70 1.50
N PHE A 23 -6.22 3.67 2.51
CA PHE A 23 -6.72 2.44 3.10
C PHE A 23 -8.24 2.41 3.00
N TRP A 24 -8.78 1.27 2.59
CA TRP A 24 -10.21 1.07 2.44
C TRP A 24 -10.65 -0.23 3.11
N ASN A 25 -11.68 -0.13 3.94
CA ASN A 25 -12.37 -1.29 4.49
C ASN A 25 -13.37 -1.82 3.46
N ALA A 26 -13.13 -3.04 2.96
CA ALA A 26 -13.95 -3.65 1.94
C ALA A 26 -15.23 -4.30 2.48
N GLY A 27 -15.28 -4.70 3.76
CA GLY A 27 -16.35 -5.54 4.30
C GLY A 27 -16.60 -6.80 3.46
N GLY A 28 -15.52 -7.39 2.92
CA GLY A 28 -15.53 -8.42 1.88
C GLY A 28 -15.25 -7.85 0.49
N LEU A 29 -14.10 -8.23 -0.08
CA LEU A 29 -13.68 -7.80 -1.42
C LEU A 29 -14.32 -8.69 -2.50
N THR A 30 -14.99 -8.07 -3.46
CA THR A 30 -15.58 -8.72 -4.64
C THR A 30 -14.94 -8.18 -5.93
N ASN A 31 -15.16 -8.85 -7.07
CA ASN A 31 -14.62 -8.40 -8.36
C ASN A 31 -15.16 -7.02 -8.79
N ASP A 32 -16.44 -6.74 -8.53
CA ASP A 32 -17.05 -5.46 -8.88
C ASP A 32 -16.42 -4.31 -8.07
N LYS A 33 -16.34 -4.50 -6.75
CA LYS A 33 -15.61 -3.61 -5.82
C LYS A 33 -14.16 -3.38 -6.26
N PHE A 34 -13.47 -4.45 -6.66
CA PHE A 34 -12.09 -4.35 -7.11
C PHE A 34 -11.95 -3.58 -8.43
N THR A 35 -12.93 -3.71 -9.34
CA THR A 35 -12.94 -2.98 -10.61
C THR A 35 -13.08 -1.49 -10.39
N GLU A 36 -14.00 -1.06 -9.51
CA GLU A 36 -14.10 0.33 -9.09
C GLU A 36 -12.81 0.83 -8.44
N LEU A 37 -12.22 0.00 -7.57
CA LEU A 37 -10.98 0.34 -6.89
C LEU A 37 -9.82 0.61 -7.85
N LYS A 38 -9.68 -0.18 -8.92
CA LYS A 38 -8.64 0.05 -9.96
C LYS A 38 -8.75 1.45 -10.54
N THR A 39 -9.96 1.90 -10.84
CA THR A 39 -10.24 3.23 -11.38
C THR A 39 -9.86 4.31 -10.36
N ILE A 40 -10.20 4.12 -9.09
CA ILE A 40 -9.83 5.05 -8.01
C ILE A 40 -8.30 5.17 -7.87
N VAL A 41 -7.59 4.05 -7.85
CA VAL A 41 -6.12 4.01 -7.71
C VAL A 41 -5.45 4.76 -8.86
N LEU A 42 -5.91 4.56 -10.10
CA LEU A 42 -5.37 5.23 -11.28
C LEU A 42 -5.69 6.72 -11.28
N ASN A 43 -6.94 7.11 -11.03
CA ASN A 43 -7.38 8.51 -11.09
C ASN A 43 -6.75 9.37 -10.00
N ASN A 44 -6.49 8.79 -8.83
CA ASN A 44 -5.85 9.51 -7.72
C ASN A 44 -4.32 9.36 -7.74
N ASP A 45 -3.78 8.61 -8.70
CA ASP A 45 -2.35 8.39 -8.84
C ASP A 45 -1.73 7.87 -7.53
N LEU A 46 -2.36 6.86 -6.91
CA LEU A 46 -1.92 6.35 -5.61
C LEU A 46 -0.59 5.59 -5.72
N ASP A 47 0.23 5.74 -4.70
CA ASP A 47 1.49 5.03 -4.51
C ASP A 47 1.27 3.71 -3.76
N VAL A 48 0.36 3.73 -2.79
CA VAL A 48 -0.01 2.57 -1.97
C VAL A 48 -1.52 2.51 -1.80
N MET A 49 -2.08 1.31 -1.98
CA MET A 49 -3.49 1.02 -1.71
C MET A 49 -3.60 -0.19 -0.78
N GLY A 50 -4.06 0.04 0.44
CA GLY A 50 -4.38 -1.01 1.40
C GLY A 50 -5.88 -1.32 1.41
N ILE A 51 -6.22 -2.59 1.32
CA ILE A 51 -7.59 -3.09 1.45
C ILE A 51 -7.63 -3.93 2.73
N VAL A 52 -8.50 -3.57 3.66
CA VAL A 52 -8.72 -4.32 4.91
C VAL A 52 -10.08 -5.00 4.87
N GLU A 53 -10.25 -6.05 5.68
CA GLU A 53 -11.43 -6.92 5.68
C GLU A 53 -11.73 -7.49 4.28
N CYS A 54 -10.70 -8.00 3.60
CA CYS A 54 -10.86 -8.60 2.28
C CYS A 54 -11.71 -9.89 2.31
N GLY A 55 -11.75 -10.59 3.45
CA GLY A 55 -12.46 -11.86 3.59
C GLY A 55 -11.82 -12.96 2.74
N ALA A 56 -12.64 -13.79 2.10
CA ALA A 56 -12.16 -14.92 1.28
C ALA A 56 -11.28 -14.48 0.08
N ALA A 57 -11.33 -13.21 -0.32
CA ALA A 57 -10.47 -12.68 -1.37
C ALA A 57 -8.98 -12.65 -0.98
N ALA A 58 -8.66 -12.59 0.32
CA ALA A 58 -7.28 -12.67 0.79
C ALA A 58 -6.68 -14.07 0.67
N ASP A 59 -7.51 -15.11 0.49
CA ASP A 59 -7.03 -16.48 0.27
C ASP A 59 -6.92 -16.84 -1.22
N ASN A 60 -7.67 -16.11 -2.07
CA ASN A 60 -7.72 -16.28 -3.52
C ASN A 60 -7.14 -15.03 -4.20
N GLU A 61 -5.99 -14.57 -3.70
CA GLU A 61 -5.44 -13.28 -4.05
C GLU A 61 -5.11 -13.15 -5.55
N GLU A 62 -4.85 -14.27 -6.25
CA GLU A 62 -4.51 -14.33 -7.66
C GLU A 62 -5.54 -13.67 -8.59
N TYR A 63 -6.81 -13.60 -8.19
CA TYR A 63 -7.85 -12.91 -8.96
C TYR A 63 -7.79 -11.38 -8.82
N PHE A 64 -7.10 -10.90 -7.79
CA PHE A 64 -7.02 -9.49 -7.42
C PHE A 64 -5.63 -8.93 -7.71
N ASN A 65 -5.32 -8.73 -9.00
CA ASN A 65 -4.08 -8.11 -9.44
C ASN A 65 -4.31 -6.69 -9.97
N LEU A 66 -3.36 -5.80 -9.65
CA LEU A 66 -3.33 -4.41 -10.07
C LEU A 66 -2.06 -4.17 -10.89
N THR A 67 -2.21 -3.88 -12.18
CA THR A 67 -1.08 -3.66 -13.10
C THR A 67 -0.21 -2.47 -12.64
N GLY A 68 1.10 -2.65 -12.65
CA GLY A 68 2.05 -1.61 -12.20
C GLY A 68 2.27 -1.57 -10.69
N PHE A 69 1.63 -2.49 -9.94
CA PHE A 69 1.78 -2.63 -8.51
C PHE A 69 2.26 -4.03 -8.16
N GLN A 70 3.13 -4.11 -7.16
CA GLN A 70 3.40 -5.31 -6.41
C GLN A 70 2.35 -5.47 -5.31
N LYS A 71 2.07 -6.71 -4.92
CA LYS A 71 0.98 -7.06 -4.01
C LYS A 71 1.52 -7.85 -2.83
N PHE A 72 1.07 -7.50 -1.63
CA PHE A 72 1.30 -8.22 -0.40
C PHE A 72 -0.05 -8.62 0.18
N VAL A 73 -0.09 -9.79 0.81
CA VAL A 73 -1.32 -10.37 1.33
C VAL A 73 -1.04 -10.93 2.71
N LEU A 74 -1.80 -10.44 3.70
CA LEU A 74 -2.01 -11.12 4.96
C LEU A 74 -3.29 -11.92 4.81
N LYS A 75 -3.15 -13.25 4.75
CA LYS A 75 -4.30 -14.16 4.65
C LYS A 75 -5.14 -14.11 5.93
N ARG A 76 -6.40 -14.50 5.83
CA ARG A 76 -7.28 -14.46 6.98
C ARG A 76 -6.86 -15.49 8.02
N SER A 77 -6.90 -15.11 9.30
CA SER A 77 -6.78 -16.04 10.43
C SER A 77 -8.15 -16.62 10.84
N ARG A 78 -9.25 -15.93 10.47
CA ARG A 78 -10.63 -16.28 10.84
C ARG A 78 -11.59 -16.19 9.66
N GLN A 79 -12.71 -16.92 9.74
CA GLN A 79 -13.61 -17.14 8.60
C GLN A 79 -14.41 -15.92 8.11
N ILE A 80 -14.76 -14.95 8.97
CA ILE A 80 -15.86 -14.01 8.68
C ILE A 80 -15.40 -12.57 8.37
N ALA A 81 -14.36 -12.05 9.03
CA ALA A 81 -13.87 -10.69 8.78
C ALA A 81 -12.39 -10.59 9.17
N SER A 82 -11.51 -10.75 8.20
CA SER A 82 -10.05 -10.79 8.35
C SER A 82 -9.42 -10.80 6.95
N GLY A 83 -8.15 -10.49 6.88
CA GLY A 83 -7.37 -10.50 5.65
C GLY A 83 -7.15 -9.09 5.10
N ILE A 84 -5.89 -8.83 4.74
CA ILE A 84 -5.43 -7.53 4.25
C ILE A 84 -4.68 -7.77 2.94
N ILE A 85 -5.01 -6.99 1.92
CA ILE A 85 -4.26 -6.93 0.67
C ILE A 85 -3.68 -5.53 0.53
N VAL A 86 -2.37 -5.41 0.31
CA VAL A 86 -1.72 -4.13 0.07
C VAL A 86 -1.04 -4.13 -1.29
N PHE A 87 -1.36 -3.13 -2.10
CA PHE A 87 -0.73 -2.85 -3.37
C PHE A 87 0.24 -1.68 -3.23
N PHE A 88 1.42 -1.81 -3.83
CA PHE A 88 2.47 -0.80 -3.79
C PHE A 88 3.05 -0.63 -5.19
N ARG A 89 3.16 0.61 -5.65
CA ARG A 89 3.55 0.91 -7.02
C ARG A 89 4.98 0.42 -7.28
N LEU A 90 5.23 -0.25 -8.40
CA LEU A 90 6.52 -0.85 -8.74
C LEU A 90 7.66 0.19 -8.86
N SER A 91 7.33 1.45 -9.16
CA SER A 91 8.31 2.54 -9.21
C SER A 91 8.85 2.92 -7.84
N LEU A 92 8.18 2.55 -6.75
CA LEU A 92 8.69 2.73 -5.40
C LEU A 92 9.72 1.64 -5.14
N ARG A 93 10.98 2.04 -4.95
CA ARG A 93 12.04 1.17 -4.41
C ARG A 93 11.84 0.96 -2.90
N ALA A 94 10.65 0.55 -2.51
CA ALA A 94 10.28 0.26 -1.13
C ALA A 94 10.66 -1.20 -0.81
N LYS A 95 11.35 -1.41 0.32
CA LYS A 95 11.59 -2.75 0.84
C LYS A 95 10.50 -3.06 1.86
N LEU A 96 9.47 -3.77 1.42
CA LEU A 96 8.41 -4.21 2.30
C LEU A 96 8.96 -5.23 3.32
N ILE A 97 8.99 -4.86 4.60
CA ILE A 97 9.22 -5.80 5.70
C ILE A 97 7.87 -6.02 6.38
N ALA A 98 7.13 -7.03 5.95
CA ALA A 98 5.92 -7.44 6.64
C ALA A 98 6.31 -8.02 8.01
N SER A 99 5.98 -7.31 9.09
CA SER A 99 6.47 -7.60 10.44
C SER A 99 5.63 -8.61 11.23
N CYS A 100 4.44 -8.99 10.76
CA CYS A 100 3.53 -9.87 11.50
C CYS A 100 2.90 -10.96 10.62
N GLN A 101 3.24 -12.21 10.88
CA GLN A 101 2.40 -13.36 10.57
C GLN A 101 1.45 -13.59 11.75
N MET A 102 0.15 -13.61 11.48
CA MET A 102 -0.85 -13.85 12.51
C MET A 102 -1.03 -15.34 12.78
N THR A 103 -1.28 -15.66 14.04
CA THR A 103 -1.77 -16.95 14.52
C THR A 103 -3.27 -16.88 14.82
N THR A 104 -3.90 -18.03 15.02
CA THR A 104 -5.35 -18.14 15.24
C THR A 104 -5.84 -17.40 16.51
N ASP A 105 -4.96 -17.25 17.50
CA ASP A 105 -5.24 -16.63 18.80
C ASP A 105 -5.13 -15.10 18.78
N ASP A 106 -4.50 -14.54 17.75
CA ASP A 106 -4.33 -13.10 17.61
C ASP A 106 -5.68 -12.40 17.37
N LYS A 107 -5.89 -11.27 18.04
CA LYS A 107 -7.11 -10.45 17.95
C LYS A 107 -6.96 -9.22 17.04
N LEU A 108 -5.76 -9.01 16.53
CA LEU A 108 -5.31 -7.80 15.84
C LEU A 108 -4.62 -8.21 14.55
N GLU A 109 -5.00 -7.60 13.44
CA GLU A 109 -4.24 -7.69 12.19
C GLU A 109 -3.32 -6.48 12.07
N PHE A 110 -2.03 -6.72 11.84
CA PHE A 110 -1.03 -5.66 11.75
C PHE A 110 -0.13 -5.87 10.54
N VAL A 111 -0.03 -4.83 9.71
CA VAL A 111 0.89 -4.77 8.57
C VAL A 111 1.74 -3.53 8.72
N GLN A 112 3.06 -3.74 8.83
CA GLN A 112 4.04 -2.66 8.77
C GLN A 112 4.66 -2.61 7.38
N MET A 113 4.90 -1.40 6.89
CA MET A 113 5.55 -1.15 5.60
C MET A 113 6.68 -0.16 5.80
N HIS A 114 7.85 -0.47 5.23
CA HIS A 114 9.00 0.42 5.19
C HIS A 114 9.17 0.88 3.73
N ILE A 115 8.92 2.16 3.49
CA ILE A 115 8.91 2.80 2.16
C ILE A 115 10.05 3.80 2.11
#